data_AF-A0A4Z1F5N4-F1
#
_entry.id   AF-A0A4Z1F5N4-F1
#
_cell.length_a   1.000
_cell.length_b   1.000
_cell.length_c   1.000
_cell.angle_alpha   90.00
_cell.angle_beta   90.00
_cell.angle_gamma   90.00
#
_symmetry.space_group_name_H-M   'P 1'
#
loop_
_entity.id
_entity.type
_entity.pdbx_description
1 polymer ?
#
loop_
_entity_poly.entity_id
_entity_poly.type
_entity_poly.pdbx_seq_one_letter_code
_entity_poly.pdbx_strand_id
1 'polypeptide(L)'
;MSRPEDTLPPDLHYNDTEARKYTTSSRIQNIQASMTNRALELLDLTTPSLLLDIGCGSGLSGEILSAVPEDEGGPHIWVGMDISASMLDIALQRDVEGDLMLSDIGQGVPFRAGSFDAAISISAIQWLCNAESSEVSSAGRLSRFFGGLYASLKRGGRAVCQFYPKNDQQRTMITGAAIKAGFGAGILEDDPGTKNAKLYLVLTVGGGDVETSNGDITGIVKGMDGVDVLDARKKHREKGRKDVKKGSKAWILGKKEQMERKGKVVKNSSKYTGRKRNIAF
;
A
#
# COMPACT_ATOMS: atom_id res chain seq x y z
N MET A 1 2.72 -28.09 0.95
CA MET A 1 3.99 -27.45 0.55
C MET A 1 4.30 -26.40 1.60
N SER A 2 5.53 -26.35 2.09
CA SER A 2 6.01 -25.28 2.97
C SER A 2 6.00 -23.94 2.20
N ARG A 3 5.87 -22.83 2.93
CA ARG A 3 5.95 -21.48 2.38
C ARG A 3 7.38 -21.21 1.87
N PRO A 4 7.57 -20.64 0.67
CA PRO A 4 8.88 -20.22 0.18
C PRO A 4 9.63 -19.35 1.21
N GLU A 5 8.93 -18.44 1.86
CA GLU A 5 9.46 -17.48 2.82
C GLU A 5 10.03 -18.13 4.09
N ASP A 6 9.67 -19.39 4.38
CA ASP A 6 10.20 -20.14 5.53
C ASP A 6 11.50 -20.89 5.19
N THR A 7 11.92 -20.91 3.91
CA THR A 7 13.06 -21.72 3.45
C THR A 7 14.29 -20.89 3.16
N LEU A 8 14.17 -19.91 2.27
CA LEU A 8 15.28 -19.11 1.77
C LEU A 8 14.80 -17.68 1.45
N PRO A 9 15.73 -16.71 1.46
CA PRO A 9 15.56 -15.39 0.85
C PRO A 9 15.01 -15.46 -0.58
N PRO A 10 14.24 -14.47 -1.07
CA PRO A 10 13.63 -14.52 -2.40
C PRO A 10 14.64 -14.58 -3.56
N ASP A 11 15.77 -13.89 -3.43
CA ASP A 11 16.88 -13.88 -4.39
C ASP A 11 17.59 -15.23 -4.48
N LEU A 12 17.63 -15.99 -3.39
CA LEU A 12 18.23 -17.33 -3.33
C LEU A 12 17.22 -18.46 -3.60
N HIS A 13 15.96 -18.26 -3.20
CA HIS A 13 14.88 -19.23 -3.39
C HIS A 13 14.59 -19.43 -4.87
N TYR A 14 14.42 -18.33 -5.61
CA TYR A 14 14.20 -18.36 -7.06
C TYR A 14 15.52 -18.31 -7.81
N ASN A 15 16.33 -19.35 -7.66
CA ASN A 15 17.46 -19.64 -8.53
C ASN A 15 17.01 -20.15 -9.91
N ASP A 16 17.94 -20.37 -10.83
CA ASP A 16 17.69 -20.79 -12.21
C ASP A 16 16.77 -22.02 -12.35
N THR A 17 16.83 -22.95 -11.40
CA THR A 17 16.02 -24.17 -11.44
C THR A 17 14.60 -23.90 -10.94
N GLU A 18 14.46 -23.27 -9.78
CA GLU A 18 13.14 -23.00 -9.18
C GLU A 18 12.38 -21.94 -9.97
N ALA A 19 13.07 -20.93 -10.51
CA ALA A 19 12.48 -19.93 -11.39
C ALA A 19 11.87 -20.58 -12.65
N ARG A 20 12.62 -21.45 -13.35
CA ARG A 20 12.08 -22.17 -14.53
C ARG A 20 10.88 -23.06 -14.18
N LYS A 21 10.94 -23.80 -13.07
CA LYS A 21 9.81 -24.63 -12.62
C LYS A 21 8.58 -23.78 -12.31
N TYR A 22 8.77 -22.63 -11.66
CA TYR A 22 7.70 -21.69 -11.35
C TYR A 22 7.04 -21.17 -12.62
N THR A 23 7.84 -20.66 -13.56
CA THR A 23 7.33 -20.03 -14.79
C THR A 23 6.70 -21.02 -15.74
N THR A 24 7.19 -22.26 -15.83
CA THR A 24 6.65 -23.28 -16.77
C THR A 24 5.42 -24.02 -16.22
N SER A 25 5.09 -23.86 -14.93
CA SER A 25 3.93 -24.51 -14.35
C SER A 25 2.63 -23.85 -14.80
N SER A 26 1.84 -24.55 -15.63
CA SER A 26 0.52 -24.07 -16.10
C SER A 26 -0.42 -23.70 -14.96
N ARG A 27 -0.37 -24.45 -13.84
CA ARG A 27 -1.14 -24.12 -12.64
C ARG A 27 -0.74 -22.76 -12.06
N ILE A 28 0.56 -22.49 -11.97
CA ILE A 28 1.06 -21.21 -11.45
C ILE A 28 0.70 -20.08 -12.41
N GLN A 29 0.92 -20.25 -13.71
CA GLN A 29 0.52 -19.28 -14.72
C GLN A 29 -0.97 -18.90 -14.60
N ASN A 30 -1.86 -19.89 -14.50
CA ASN A 30 -3.30 -19.64 -14.34
C ASN A 30 -3.64 -18.88 -13.04
N ILE A 31 -2.97 -19.22 -11.93
CA ILE A 31 -3.18 -18.53 -10.65
C ILE A 31 -2.68 -17.09 -10.72
N GLN A 32 -1.47 -16.86 -11.23
CA GLN A 32 -0.89 -15.52 -11.42
C GLN A 32 -1.77 -14.68 -12.35
N ALA A 33 -2.25 -15.25 -13.45
CA ALA A 33 -3.12 -14.56 -14.39
C ALA A 33 -4.45 -14.15 -13.75
N SER A 34 -5.10 -15.06 -13.04
CA SER A 34 -6.33 -14.76 -12.30
C SER A 34 -6.13 -13.64 -11.27
N MET A 35 -5.00 -13.63 -10.55
CA MET A 35 -4.72 -12.58 -9.56
C MET A 35 -4.39 -11.24 -10.20
N THR A 36 -3.68 -11.26 -11.33
CA THR A 36 -3.32 -10.05 -12.07
C THR A 36 -4.56 -9.39 -12.65
N ASN A 37 -5.43 -10.15 -13.31
CA ASN A 37 -6.71 -9.64 -13.83
C ASN A 37 -7.59 -9.07 -12.71
N ARG A 38 -7.69 -9.79 -11.58
CA ARG A 38 -8.43 -9.29 -10.42
C ARG A 38 -7.84 -7.99 -9.85
N ALA A 39 -6.51 -7.86 -9.84
CA ALA A 39 -5.87 -6.63 -9.41
C ALA A 39 -6.09 -5.47 -10.40
N LEU A 40 -6.13 -5.75 -11.72
CA LEU A 40 -6.50 -4.77 -12.75
C LEU A 40 -7.94 -4.28 -12.59
N GLU A 41 -8.89 -5.17 -12.32
CA GLU A 41 -10.28 -4.79 -11.99
C GLU A 41 -10.34 -3.83 -10.80
N LEU A 42 -9.54 -4.09 -9.75
CA LEU A 42 -9.46 -3.22 -8.57
C LEU A 42 -8.71 -1.90 -8.83
N LEU A 43 -7.78 -1.90 -9.79
CA LEU A 43 -7.12 -0.69 -10.26
C LEU A 43 -8.04 0.16 -11.15
N ASP A 44 -9.06 -0.42 -11.77
CA ASP A 44 -10.17 0.25 -12.47
C ASP A 44 -9.66 1.36 -13.42
N LEU A 45 -8.61 1.04 -14.19
CA LEU A 45 -7.99 1.96 -15.14
C LEU A 45 -8.87 2.07 -16.39
N THR A 46 -9.10 3.28 -16.86
CA THR A 46 -9.99 3.55 -18.01
C THR A 46 -9.24 4.02 -19.25
N THR A 47 -7.93 4.19 -19.15
CA THR A 47 -7.06 4.67 -20.23
C THR A 47 -5.68 4.03 -20.14
N PRO A 48 -4.96 3.90 -21.26
CA PRO A 48 -3.55 3.51 -21.27
C PRO A 48 -2.78 4.28 -20.20
N SER A 49 -2.00 3.54 -19.39
CA SER A 49 -1.40 4.05 -18.16
C SER A 49 0.03 3.53 -18.04
N LEU A 50 0.88 4.28 -17.34
CA LEU A 50 2.22 3.86 -16.96
C LEU A 50 2.19 3.19 -15.58
N LEU A 51 2.49 1.89 -15.55
CA LEU A 51 2.42 1.04 -14.37
C LEU A 51 3.78 0.65 -13.81
N LEU A 52 3.83 0.48 -12.50
CA LEU A 52 4.95 -0.18 -11.81
C LEU A 52 4.51 -1.59 -11.40
N ASP A 53 5.16 -2.62 -11.95
CA ASP A 53 4.96 -4.01 -11.54
C ASP A 53 6.03 -4.42 -10.50
N ILE A 54 5.59 -4.58 -9.26
CA ILE A 54 6.46 -4.76 -8.09
C ILE A 54 6.55 -6.24 -7.74
N GLY A 55 7.76 -6.79 -7.82
CA GLY A 55 7.99 -8.22 -7.78
C GLY A 55 7.49 -8.89 -9.07
N CYS A 56 7.87 -8.31 -10.21
CA CYS A 56 7.39 -8.72 -11.53
C CYS A 56 7.82 -10.15 -11.93
N GLY A 57 8.80 -10.73 -11.22
CA GLY A 57 9.28 -12.08 -11.44
C GLY A 57 9.69 -12.33 -12.90
N SER A 58 9.09 -13.36 -13.48
CA SER A 58 9.33 -13.77 -14.88
C SER A 58 8.41 -13.06 -15.89
N GLY A 59 7.77 -11.95 -15.50
CA GLY A 59 6.96 -11.12 -16.38
C GLY A 59 5.53 -11.62 -16.63
N LEU A 60 5.06 -12.64 -15.90
CA LEU A 60 3.70 -13.19 -16.08
C LEU A 60 2.59 -12.16 -15.86
N SER A 61 2.76 -11.27 -14.88
CA SER A 61 1.84 -10.15 -14.65
C SER A 61 2.00 -9.08 -15.73
N GLY A 62 3.24 -8.71 -16.05
CA GLY A 62 3.57 -7.71 -17.07
C GLY A 62 3.01 -8.01 -18.46
N GLU A 63 3.06 -9.26 -18.92
CA GLU A 63 2.45 -9.68 -20.20
C GLU A 63 0.95 -9.38 -20.24
N ILE A 64 0.26 -9.54 -19.12
CA ILE A 64 -1.18 -9.24 -19.01
C ILE A 64 -1.39 -7.72 -19.07
N LEU A 65 -0.53 -6.92 -18.46
CA LEU A 65 -0.60 -5.44 -18.53
C LEU A 65 -0.45 -4.94 -19.98
N SER A 66 0.48 -5.52 -20.73
CA SER A 66 0.67 -5.24 -22.15
C SER A 66 -0.49 -5.72 -23.03
N ALA A 67 -1.14 -6.82 -22.65
CA ALA A 67 -2.21 -7.44 -23.44
C ALA A 67 -3.61 -6.87 -23.16
N VAL A 68 -3.78 -5.92 -22.24
CA VAL A 68 -5.09 -5.31 -21.96
C VAL A 68 -5.60 -4.59 -23.23
N PRO A 69 -6.81 -4.91 -23.74
CA PRO A 69 -7.37 -4.26 -24.92
C PRO A 69 -7.64 -2.76 -24.74
N GLU A 70 -7.67 -2.02 -25.85
CA GLU A 70 -7.97 -0.58 -25.84
C GLU A 70 -9.34 -0.23 -25.26
N ASP A 71 -10.36 -1.05 -25.54
CA ASP A 71 -11.72 -0.88 -25.02
C ASP A 71 -11.87 -1.21 -23.54
N GLU A 72 -10.87 -1.89 -22.95
CA GLU A 72 -10.74 -2.14 -21.52
C GLU A 72 -9.75 -1.18 -20.84
N GLY A 73 -9.25 -0.16 -21.55
CA GLY A 73 -8.36 0.87 -21.02
C GLY A 73 -6.87 0.56 -21.15
N GLY A 74 -6.47 -0.49 -21.87
CA GLY A 74 -5.07 -0.79 -22.20
C GLY A 74 -4.66 -0.33 -23.59
N PRO A 75 -3.54 -0.84 -24.14
CA PRO A 75 -2.48 -1.57 -23.45
C PRO A 75 -1.72 -0.65 -22.47
N HIS A 76 -1.16 -1.22 -21.41
CA HIS A 76 -0.39 -0.45 -20.44
C HIS A 76 1.11 -0.55 -20.71
N ILE A 77 1.81 0.57 -20.52
CA ILE A 77 3.27 0.58 -20.47
C ILE A 77 3.67 0.30 -19.03
N TRP A 78 4.68 -0.53 -18.80
CA TRP A 78 5.06 -0.88 -17.43
C TRP A 78 6.56 -1.02 -17.25
N VAL A 79 6.98 -0.80 -16.01
CA VAL A 79 8.35 -1.08 -15.54
C VAL A 79 8.25 -2.12 -14.43
N GLY A 80 8.99 -3.22 -14.57
CA GLY A 80 9.05 -4.32 -13.62
C GLY A 80 10.25 -4.20 -12.69
N MET A 81 10.04 -4.42 -11.40
CA MET A 81 11.12 -4.57 -10.41
C MET A 81 11.09 -5.97 -9.81
N ASP A 82 12.22 -6.66 -9.77
CA ASP A 82 12.37 -7.92 -9.02
C ASP A 82 13.76 -8.05 -8.41
N ILE A 83 13.88 -8.81 -7.33
CA ILE A 83 15.17 -9.07 -6.65
C ILE A 83 15.89 -10.30 -7.22
N SER A 84 15.18 -11.21 -7.88
CA SER A 84 15.75 -12.43 -8.45
C SER A 84 16.24 -12.18 -9.88
N ALA A 85 17.56 -12.26 -10.05
CA ALA A 85 18.19 -12.19 -11.38
C ALA A 85 17.72 -13.33 -12.29
N SER A 86 17.52 -14.54 -11.76
CA SER A 86 17.05 -15.70 -12.53
C SER A 86 15.61 -15.52 -13.04
N MET A 87 14.75 -14.87 -12.25
CA MET A 87 13.39 -14.53 -12.70
C MET A 87 13.42 -13.51 -13.83
N LEU A 88 14.23 -12.46 -13.71
CA LEU A 88 14.38 -11.44 -14.75
C LEU A 88 15.02 -11.99 -16.04
N ASP A 89 15.98 -12.92 -15.93
CA ASP A 89 16.55 -13.61 -17.09
C ASP A 89 15.47 -14.38 -17.88
N ILE A 90 14.54 -15.04 -17.18
CA ILE A 90 13.41 -15.70 -17.83
C ILE A 90 12.48 -14.66 -18.47
N ALA A 91 12.19 -13.53 -17.83
CA ALA A 91 11.39 -12.46 -18.41
C ALA A 91 12.02 -11.92 -19.72
N LEU A 92 13.34 -11.73 -19.74
CA LEU A 92 14.08 -11.35 -20.96
C LEU A 92 13.96 -12.41 -22.05
N GLN A 93 14.07 -13.70 -21.72
CA GLN A 93 13.92 -14.80 -22.69
C GLN A 93 12.50 -14.92 -23.25
N ARG A 94 11.50 -14.42 -22.53
CA ARG A 94 10.10 -14.36 -22.97
C ARG A 94 9.79 -13.14 -23.85
N ASP A 95 10.75 -12.24 -24.04
CA ASP A 95 10.62 -11.03 -24.87
C ASP A 95 9.45 -10.14 -24.40
N VAL A 96 9.37 -9.90 -23.08
CA VAL A 96 8.35 -9.02 -22.50
C VAL A 96 8.56 -7.57 -22.92
N GLU A 97 7.47 -6.82 -23.09
CA GLU A 97 7.53 -5.43 -23.58
C GLU A 97 7.99 -4.41 -22.52
N GLY A 98 7.83 -4.73 -21.24
CA GLY A 98 8.15 -3.82 -20.13
C GLY A 98 9.64 -3.76 -19.81
N ASP A 99 10.09 -2.59 -19.33
CA ASP A 99 11.46 -2.44 -18.83
C ASP A 99 11.65 -3.22 -17.53
N LEU A 100 12.76 -3.95 -17.40
CA LEU A 100 13.05 -4.79 -16.25
C LEU A 100 14.17 -4.23 -15.38
N MET A 101 14.00 -4.27 -14.07
CA MET A 101 14.94 -3.73 -13.09
C MET A 101 15.25 -4.74 -11.99
N LEU A 102 16.54 -5.07 -11.85
CA LEU A 102 17.03 -5.83 -10.69
C LEU A 102 17.09 -4.90 -9.47
N SER A 103 16.18 -5.07 -8.51
CA SER A 103 16.05 -4.19 -7.35
C SER A 103 15.38 -4.86 -6.14
N ASP A 104 15.92 -4.60 -4.94
CA ASP A 104 15.28 -4.96 -3.67
C ASP A 104 14.24 -3.89 -3.28
N ILE A 105 12.96 -4.26 -3.36
CA ILE A 105 11.83 -3.39 -2.99
C ILE A 105 11.86 -2.96 -1.51
N GLY A 106 12.58 -3.67 -0.64
CA GLY A 106 12.78 -3.32 0.76
C GLY A 106 13.72 -2.12 0.99
N GLN A 107 14.47 -1.71 -0.04
CA GLN A 107 15.28 -0.49 -0.03
C GLN A 107 14.48 0.76 -0.45
N GLY A 108 13.29 0.56 -1.01
CA GLY A 108 12.42 1.63 -1.52
C GLY A 108 12.18 1.52 -3.02
N VAL A 109 11.42 2.48 -3.56
CA VAL A 109 11.06 2.56 -4.97
C VAL A 109 11.88 3.69 -5.61
N PRO A 110 12.84 3.39 -6.52
CA PRO A 110 13.87 4.34 -6.98
C PRO A 110 13.40 5.20 -8.16
N PHE A 111 12.18 5.75 -8.07
CA PHE A 111 11.61 6.58 -9.13
C PHE A 111 11.30 8.00 -8.64
N ARG A 112 11.15 8.90 -9.62
CA ARG A 112 10.82 10.31 -9.36
C ARG A 112 9.41 10.38 -8.79
N ALA A 113 9.14 11.43 -8.02
CA ALA A 113 7.80 11.62 -7.46
C ALA A 113 6.75 11.75 -8.57
N GLY A 114 5.62 11.05 -8.42
CA GLY A 114 4.50 11.09 -9.37
C GLY A 114 4.80 10.51 -10.76
N SER A 115 5.74 9.57 -10.88
CA SER A 115 6.10 8.93 -12.15
C SER A 115 5.00 8.00 -12.68
N PHE A 116 4.34 7.25 -11.80
CA PHE A 116 3.40 6.19 -12.20
C PHE A 116 1.95 6.58 -11.98
N ASP A 117 1.09 6.13 -12.89
CA ASP A 117 -0.37 6.27 -12.79
C ASP A 117 -0.93 5.31 -11.75
N ALA A 118 -0.43 4.08 -11.75
CA ALA A 118 -0.78 3.04 -10.81
C ALA A 118 0.36 2.04 -10.59
N ALA A 119 0.23 1.20 -9.57
CA ALA A 119 1.16 0.12 -9.31
C ALA A 119 0.42 -1.19 -9.01
N ILE A 120 1.01 -2.30 -9.43
CA ILE A 120 0.51 -3.64 -9.19
C ILE A 120 1.61 -4.46 -8.51
N SER A 121 1.23 -5.37 -7.63
CA SER A 121 2.15 -6.32 -7.04
C SER A 121 1.43 -7.64 -6.78
N ILE A 122 1.89 -8.72 -7.40
CA ILE A 122 1.24 -10.03 -7.28
C ILE A 122 2.18 -10.98 -6.54
N SER A 123 1.79 -11.39 -5.33
CA SER A 123 2.51 -12.38 -4.52
C SER A 123 3.94 -11.99 -4.13
N ALA A 124 4.24 -10.69 -3.99
CA ALA A 124 5.59 -10.22 -3.69
C ALA A 124 5.76 -9.54 -2.31
N ILE A 125 4.83 -8.66 -1.89
CA ILE A 125 5.09 -7.79 -0.73
C ILE A 125 5.19 -8.53 0.62
N GLN A 126 4.73 -9.78 0.73
CA GLN A 126 4.90 -10.58 1.95
C GLN A 126 6.37 -10.89 2.25
N TRP A 127 7.24 -10.90 1.23
CA TRP A 127 8.69 -11.08 1.37
C TRP A 127 9.36 -9.95 2.15
N LEU A 128 8.76 -8.76 2.21
CA LEU A 128 9.25 -7.65 3.04
C LEU A 128 9.23 -7.97 4.54
N CYS A 129 8.45 -8.97 4.94
CA CYS A 129 8.38 -9.43 6.32
C CYS A 129 9.41 -10.51 6.64
N ASN A 130 10.09 -11.05 5.64
CA ASN A 130 11.23 -11.94 5.84
C ASN A 130 12.45 -11.07 6.18
N ALA A 131 12.79 -10.96 7.46
CA ALA A 131 13.96 -10.23 7.92
C ALA A 131 15.09 -11.22 8.21
N GLU A 132 16.12 -11.22 7.36
CA GLU A 132 17.25 -12.15 7.43
C GLU A 132 18.32 -11.75 8.44
N SER A 133 18.45 -10.46 8.74
CA SER A 133 19.45 -9.94 9.67
C SER A 133 18.80 -9.12 10.79
N SER A 134 19.47 -9.09 11.94
CA SER A 134 19.08 -8.23 13.07
C SER A 134 19.24 -6.73 12.78
N GLU A 135 19.99 -6.37 11.72
CA GLU A 135 20.25 -4.99 11.32
C GLU A 135 19.07 -4.37 10.55
N VAL A 136 18.32 -5.19 9.81
CA VAL A 136 17.23 -4.72 8.95
C VAL A 136 15.89 -5.29 9.41
N SER A 137 15.12 -4.48 10.13
CA SER A 137 13.77 -4.89 10.55
C SER A 137 12.76 -4.88 9.39
N SER A 138 11.83 -5.84 9.42
CA SER A 138 10.65 -5.88 8.53
C SER A 138 9.89 -4.57 8.51
N ALA A 139 9.72 -3.95 9.69
CA ALA A 139 9.05 -2.65 9.82
C ALA A 139 9.79 -1.53 9.08
N GLY A 140 11.13 -1.54 9.11
CA GLY A 140 11.96 -0.60 8.35
C GLY A 140 11.84 -0.80 6.84
N ARG A 141 11.91 -2.06 6.37
CA ARG A 141 11.74 -2.42 4.94
C ARG A 141 10.36 -1.98 4.42
N LEU A 142 9.29 -2.34 5.13
CA LEU A 142 7.93 -1.92 4.80
C LEU A 142 7.77 -0.40 4.79
N SER A 143 8.39 0.31 5.74
CA SER A 143 8.34 1.77 5.79
C SER A 143 9.04 2.43 4.59
N ARG A 144 10.19 1.89 4.15
CA ARG A 144 10.90 2.39 2.96
C ARG A 144 10.12 2.09 1.69
N PHE A 145 9.63 0.85 1.56
CA PHE A 145 8.83 0.42 0.42
C PHE A 145 7.59 1.29 0.23
N PHE A 146 6.69 1.35 1.22
CA PHE A 146 5.45 2.13 1.07
C PHE A 146 5.70 3.63 1.01
N GLY A 147 6.74 4.16 1.67
CA GLY A 147 7.12 5.56 1.54
C GLY A 147 7.57 5.92 0.11
N GLY A 148 8.42 5.08 -0.48
CA GLY A 148 8.87 5.24 -1.86
C GLY A 148 7.75 5.05 -2.88
N LEU A 149 6.90 4.04 -2.68
CA LEU A 149 5.74 3.77 -3.53
C LEU A 149 4.75 4.94 -3.51
N TYR A 150 4.43 5.46 -2.32
CA TYR A 150 3.54 6.61 -2.17
C TYR A 150 4.09 7.84 -2.91
N ALA A 151 5.39 8.09 -2.80
CA ALA A 151 6.03 9.20 -3.49
C ALA A 151 6.02 9.02 -5.01
N SER A 152 6.25 7.79 -5.50
CA SER A 152 6.39 7.49 -6.93
C SER A 152 5.06 7.49 -7.70
N LEU A 153 3.93 7.36 -7.00
CA LEU A 153 2.60 7.41 -7.59
C LEU A 153 2.07 8.84 -7.71
N LYS A 154 1.36 9.16 -8.79
CA LYS A 154 0.71 10.46 -8.96
C LYS A 154 -0.37 10.68 -7.91
N ARG A 155 -0.75 11.95 -7.69
CA ARG A 155 -1.96 12.26 -6.88
C ARG A 155 -3.18 11.66 -7.58
N GLY A 156 -4.02 10.94 -6.82
CA GLY A 156 -5.12 10.15 -7.35
C GLY A 156 -4.72 8.75 -7.83
N GLY A 157 -3.41 8.43 -7.88
CA GLY A 157 -2.91 7.12 -8.29
C GLY A 157 -3.33 6.01 -7.33
N ARG A 158 -3.47 4.80 -7.86
CA ARG A 158 -3.89 3.61 -7.12
C ARG A 158 -2.78 2.56 -7.10
N ALA A 159 -2.76 1.74 -6.06
CA ALA A 159 -1.93 0.54 -6.05
C ALA A 159 -2.72 -0.65 -5.52
N VAL A 160 -2.57 -1.81 -6.15
CA VAL A 160 -3.17 -3.06 -5.69
C VAL A 160 -2.08 -4.09 -5.49
N CYS A 161 -1.97 -4.58 -4.25
CA CYS A 161 -0.98 -5.59 -3.89
C CYS A 161 -1.68 -6.86 -3.42
N GLN A 162 -1.62 -7.93 -4.20
CA GLN A 162 -2.01 -9.27 -3.77
C GLN A 162 -0.87 -9.88 -2.95
N PHE A 163 -1.18 -10.47 -1.79
CA PHE A 163 -0.15 -11.03 -0.90
C PHE A 163 -0.66 -12.15 0.00
N TYR A 164 0.28 -12.93 0.54
CA TYR A 164 0.00 -14.07 1.43
C TYR A 164 0.57 -13.83 2.84
N PRO A 165 -0.15 -13.13 3.74
CA PRO A 165 0.31 -12.97 5.11
C PRO A 165 0.37 -14.32 5.83
N LYS A 166 1.38 -14.54 6.65
CA LYS A 166 1.55 -15.75 7.48
C LYS A 166 0.56 -15.79 8.64
N ASN A 167 0.22 -14.61 9.17
CA ASN A 167 -0.69 -14.43 10.30
C ASN A 167 -1.26 -12.99 10.30
N ASP A 168 -2.22 -12.75 11.19
CA ASP A 168 -2.86 -11.44 11.34
C ASP A 168 -1.90 -10.33 11.77
N GLN A 169 -0.82 -10.68 12.47
CA GLN A 169 0.22 -9.74 12.84
C GLN A 169 0.93 -9.20 11.59
N GLN A 170 1.29 -10.06 10.64
CA GLN A 170 1.90 -9.67 9.38
C GLN A 170 0.93 -8.86 8.53
N ARG A 171 -0.35 -9.28 8.44
CA ARG A 171 -1.42 -8.50 7.78
C ARG A 171 -1.53 -7.08 8.35
N THR A 172 -1.54 -6.97 9.68
CA THR A 172 -1.61 -5.67 10.40
C THR A 172 -0.34 -4.83 10.20
N MET A 173 0.84 -5.46 10.13
CA MET A 173 2.10 -4.74 9.95
C MET A 173 2.20 -4.13 8.54
N ILE A 174 1.85 -4.90 7.51
CA ILE A 174 1.86 -4.46 6.11
C ILE A 174 0.88 -3.30 5.92
N THR A 175 -0.39 -3.50 6.33
CA THR A 175 -1.42 -2.46 6.24
C THR A 175 -1.07 -1.20 7.03
N GLY A 176 -0.57 -1.36 8.26
CA GLY A 176 -0.15 -0.24 9.10
C GLY A 176 0.97 0.58 8.48
N ALA A 177 1.91 -0.06 7.79
CA ALA A 177 2.98 0.62 7.06
C ALA A 177 2.45 1.45 5.88
N ALA A 178 1.51 0.90 5.09
CA ALA A 178 0.86 1.63 3.99
C ALA A 178 0.08 2.86 4.50
N ILE A 179 -0.71 2.70 5.55
CA ILE A 179 -1.45 3.80 6.18
C ILE A 179 -0.49 4.88 6.70
N LYS A 180 0.61 4.47 7.35
CA LYS A 180 1.62 5.39 7.87
C LYS A 180 2.33 6.16 6.75
N ALA A 181 2.52 5.55 5.58
CA ALA A 181 3.08 6.22 4.41
C ALA A 181 2.14 7.29 3.82
N GLY A 182 0.84 7.21 4.10
CA GLY A 182 -0.15 8.22 3.70
C GLY A 182 -1.24 7.71 2.76
N PHE A 183 -1.25 6.42 2.43
CA PHE A 183 -2.28 5.83 1.59
C PHE A 183 -3.66 5.84 2.27
N GLY A 184 -4.72 6.06 1.48
CA GLY A 184 -6.01 5.45 1.78
C GLY A 184 -5.89 3.95 1.55
N ALA A 185 -6.27 3.11 2.52
CA ALA A 185 -6.05 1.67 2.45
C ALA A 185 -7.34 0.89 2.73
N GLY A 186 -7.57 -0.17 1.98
CA GLY A 186 -8.55 -1.20 2.25
C GLY A 186 -7.99 -2.59 1.98
N ILE A 187 -8.61 -3.61 2.57
CA ILE A 187 -8.34 -5.00 2.23
C ILE A 187 -9.58 -5.61 1.60
N LEU A 188 -9.37 -6.37 0.54
CA LEU A 188 -10.37 -7.26 -0.02
C LEU A 188 -9.89 -8.69 0.10
N GLU A 189 -10.79 -9.59 0.47
CA GLU A 189 -10.53 -11.02 0.57
C GLU A 189 -11.52 -11.77 -0.32
N ASP A 190 -11.03 -12.29 -1.45
CA ASP A 190 -11.81 -13.17 -2.32
C ASP A 190 -11.80 -14.59 -1.73
N ASP A 191 -12.93 -15.30 -1.83
CA ASP A 191 -13.16 -16.66 -1.33
C ASP A 191 -12.82 -16.86 0.17
N PRO A 192 -13.36 -16.03 1.08
CA PRO A 192 -12.99 -16.04 2.50
C PRO A 192 -13.30 -17.39 3.16
N GLY A 193 -12.41 -17.82 4.06
CA GLY A 193 -12.55 -19.09 4.78
C GLY A 193 -12.27 -20.35 3.96
N THR A 194 -11.87 -20.21 2.69
CA THR A 194 -11.44 -21.33 1.85
C THR A 194 -9.92 -21.44 1.76
N LYS A 195 -9.43 -22.57 1.25
CA LYS A 195 -7.99 -22.73 0.92
C LYS A 195 -7.55 -21.89 -0.28
N ASN A 196 -8.51 -21.36 -1.04
CA ASN A 196 -8.27 -20.53 -2.22
C ASN A 196 -8.33 -19.04 -1.89
N ALA A 197 -8.46 -18.66 -0.61
CA ALA A 197 -8.59 -17.26 -0.20
C ALA A 197 -7.43 -16.41 -0.74
N LYS A 198 -7.78 -15.26 -1.34
CA LYS A 198 -6.81 -14.31 -1.90
C LYS A 198 -7.03 -12.95 -1.26
N LEU A 199 -5.98 -12.42 -0.63
CA LEU A 199 -6.00 -11.07 -0.05
C LEU A 199 -5.38 -10.06 -1.02
N TYR A 200 -6.07 -8.93 -1.17
CA TYR A 200 -5.65 -7.77 -1.93
C TYR A 200 -5.63 -6.54 -1.02
N LEU A 201 -4.49 -5.86 -0.97
CA LEU A 201 -4.36 -4.54 -0.36
C LEU A 201 -4.60 -3.49 -1.44
N VAL A 202 -5.70 -2.73 -1.30
CA VAL A 202 -6.10 -1.68 -2.24
C VAL A 202 -5.74 -0.32 -1.66
N LEU A 203 -4.94 0.45 -2.39
CA LEU A 203 -4.31 1.68 -1.93
C LEU A 203 -4.63 2.86 -2.86
N THR A 204 -4.79 4.05 -2.28
CA THR A 204 -5.01 5.29 -3.03
C THR A 204 -4.10 6.41 -2.53
N VAL A 205 -3.53 7.19 -3.46
CA VAL A 205 -2.70 8.37 -3.16
C VAL A 205 -3.57 9.62 -3.27
N GLY A 206 -3.57 10.45 -2.23
CA GLY A 206 -4.09 11.82 -2.35
C GLY A 206 -5.61 11.98 -2.49
N GLY A 207 -6.43 11.10 -1.88
CA GLY A 207 -7.90 11.21 -1.83
C GLY A 207 -8.45 12.31 -0.91
N GLY A 208 -7.96 13.55 -1.05
CA GLY A 208 -8.47 14.70 -0.33
C GLY A 208 -8.74 15.86 -1.28
N ASP A 209 -9.91 15.88 -1.90
CA ASP A 209 -10.54 17.17 -2.16
C ASP A 209 -10.89 17.77 -0.79
N VAL A 210 -10.18 18.84 -0.46
CA VAL A 210 -10.21 19.49 0.85
C VAL A 210 -11.54 20.21 1.10
N GLU A 211 -12.45 20.28 0.12
CA GLU A 211 -13.65 21.11 0.20
C GLU A 211 -14.98 20.37 0.37
N THR A 212 -15.10 19.09 -0.01
CA THR A 212 -16.41 18.41 -0.05
C THR A 212 -16.57 17.23 0.93
N SER A 213 -15.50 16.69 1.51
CA SER A 213 -15.61 15.46 2.33
C SER A 213 -14.71 15.42 3.58
N ASN A 214 -14.86 16.36 4.51
CA ASN A 214 -14.50 16.22 5.95
C ASN A 214 -13.18 15.48 6.31
N GLY A 215 -12.17 15.50 5.44
CA GLY A 215 -10.88 14.82 5.61
C GLY A 215 -10.87 13.28 5.50
N ASP A 216 -11.87 12.66 4.86
CA ASP A 216 -11.99 11.21 4.76
C ASP A 216 -11.39 10.65 3.44
N ILE A 217 -10.10 10.26 3.49
CA ILE A 217 -9.36 9.68 2.36
C ILE A 217 -9.90 8.28 2.00
N THR A 218 -10.78 7.70 2.81
CA THR A 218 -11.34 6.37 2.59
C THR A 218 -12.54 6.34 1.64
N GLY A 219 -13.06 7.50 1.22
CA GLY A 219 -14.25 7.60 0.37
C GLY A 219 -14.15 6.85 -0.96
N ILE A 220 -12.96 6.80 -1.57
CA ILE A 220 -12.71 6.08 -2.83
C ILE A 220 -12.78 4.57 -2.61
N VAL A 221 -12.13 4.07 -1.56
CA VAL A 221 -12.11 2.64 -1.22
C VAL A 221 -13.49 2.16 -0.74
N LYS A 222 -14.25 3.04 -0.07
CA LYS A 222 -15.61 2.77 0.42
C LYS A 222 -16.63 2.53 -0.70
N GLY A 223 -16.36 3.02 -1.90
CA GLY A 223 -17.21 2.80 -3.08
C GLY A 223 -16.93 1.51 -3.84
N MET A 224 -15.88 0.78 -3.46
CA MET A 224 -15.49 -0.48 -4.12
C MET A 224 -16.20 -1.66 -3.45
N ASP A 225 -16.89 -2.47 -4.25
CA ASP A 225 -17.62 -3.63 -3.75
C ASP A 225 -16.67 -4.64 -3.10
N GLY A 226 -16.98 -5.03 -1.85
CA GLY A 226 -16.23 -6.05 -1.11
C GLY A 226 -14.89 -5.60 -0.51
N VAL A 227 -14.55 -4.30 -0.55
CA VAL A 227 -13.32 -3.79 0.06
C VAL A 227 -13.56 -3.27 1.48
N ASP A 228 -12.95 -3.92 2.47
CA ASP A 228 -12.98 -3.49 3.87
C ASP A 228 -12.03 -2.31 4.09
N VAL A 229 -12.63 -1.14 4.33
CA VAL A 229 -11.91 0.10 4.61
C VAL A 229 -11.16 0.05 5.94
N LEU A 230 -9.85 0.33 5.89
CA LEU A 230 -8.98 0.39 7.07
C LEU A 230 -8.84 1.84 7.56
N ASP A 231 -9.85 2.34 8.28
CA ASP A 231 -9.82 3.70 8.82
C ASP A 231 -9.03 3.79 10.15
N ALA A 232 -7.74 4.12 10.06
CA ALA A 232 -6.92 4.42 11.23
C ALA A 232 -7.27 5.77 11.91
N ARG A 233 -7.96 6.68 11.22
CA ARG A 233 -8.33 8.01 11.76
C ARG A 233 -9.61 7.97 12.57
N LYS A 234 -10.55 7.05 12.31
CA LYS A 234 -11.73 6.83 13.18
C LYS A 234 -11.35 6.49 14.61
N LYS A 235 -10.42 5.54 14.80
CA LYS A 235 -9.93 5.14 16.13
C LYS A 235 -9.26 6.29 16.89
N HIS A 236 -8.57 7.19 16.19
CA HIS A 236 -7.95 8.37 16.81
C HIS A 236 -8.96 9.51 17.09
N ARG A 237 -10.04 9.62 16.30
CA ARG A 237 -11.19 10.53 16.57
C ARG A 237 -12.06 10.03 17.72
N GLU A 238 -12.31 8.73 17.81
CA GLU A 238 -13.15 8.13 18.86
C GLU A 238 -12.46 8.13 20.23
N LYS A 239 -11.14 7.86 20.30
CA LYS A 239 -10.39 8.00 21.57
C LYS A 239 -10.09 9.45 21.97
N GLY A 240 -10.21 10.41 21.04
CA GLY A 240 -9.89 11.82 21.26
C GLY A 240 -11.09 12.75 21.51
N ARG A 241 -12.32 12.33 21.16
CA ARG A 241 -13.54 13.09 21.43
C ARG A 241 -14.20 12.62 22.74
N LYS A 242 -13.68 13.09 23.87
CA LYS A 242 -14.63 13.61 24.86
C LYS A 242 -15.17 14.89 24.23
N ASP A 243 -16.49 15.03 24.09
CA ASP A 243 -17.12 16.27 23.60
C ASP A 243 -16.86 17.42 24.58
N VAL A 244 -15.67 17.98 24.50
CA VAL A 244 -15.26 19.11 25.31
C VAL A 244 -15.88 20.36 24.68
N LYS A 245 -16.99 20.82 25.27
CA LYS A 245 -17.74 22.01 24.84
C LYS A 245 -16.79 23.20 24.62
N LYS A 246 -16.88 23.82 23.44
CA LYS A 246 -16.10 25.02 23.07
C LYS A 246 -16.33 26.12 24.11
N GLY A 247 -15.24 26.66 24.65
CA GLY A 247 -15.26 27.67 25.72
C GLY A 247 -15.27 27.12 27.16
N SER A 248 -15.36 25.80 27.35
CA SER A 248 -15.16 25.20 28.67
C SER A 248 -13.70 25.34 29.15
N LYS A 249 -13.48 25.25 30.47
CA LYS A 249 -12.11 25.28 31.05
C LYS A 249 -11.21 24.22 30.43
N ALA A 250 -11.73 23.00 30.24
CA ALA A 250 -11.01 21.90 29.60
C ALA A 250 -10.63 22.22 28.13
N TRP A 251 -11.55 22.86 27.38
CA TRP A 251 -11.28 23.30 26.01
C TRP A 251 -10.14 24.33 25.95
N ILE A 252 -10.15 25.29 26.89
CA ILE A 252 -9.16 26.36 26.96
C ILE A 252 -7.79 25.80 27.33
N LEU A 253 -7.70 24.86 28.27
CA LEU A 253 -6.44 24.25 28.67
C LEU A 253 -5.83 23.42 27.54
N GLY A 254 -6.61 22.58 26.84
CA GLY A 254 -6.10 21.82 25.70
C GLY A 254 -5.63 22.70 24.54
N LYS A 255 -6.26 23.87 24.35
CA LYS A 255 -5.80 24.86 23.36
C LYS A 255 -4.48 25.53 23.76
N LYS A 256 -4.27 25.80 25.05
CA LYS A 256 -3.01 26.34 25.56
C LYS A 256 -1.86 25.36 25.34
N GLU A 257 -2.05 24.11 25.75
CA GLU A 257 -1.07 23.03 25.56
C GLU A 257 -0.74 22.80 24.08
N GLN A 258 -1.74 22.80 23.20
CA GLN A 258 -1.53 22.68 21.76
C GLN A 258 -0.67 23.82 21.20
N MET A 259 -0.82 25.04 21.71
CA MET A 259 -0.08 26.22 21.26
C MET A 259 1.34 26.23 21.83
N GLU A 260 1.55 25.77 23.06
CA GLU A 260 2.87 25.56 23.67
C GLU A 260 3.68 24.51 22.90
N ARG A 261 3.06 23.37 22.53
CA ARG A 261 3.71 22.34 21.70
C ARG A 261 4.10 22.85 20.30
N LYS A 262 3.44 23.91 19.82
CA LYS A 262 3.77 24.60 18.56
C LYS A 262 4.80 25.72 18.76
N GLY A 263 5.42 25.82 19.94
CA GLY A 263 6.43 26.82 20.28
C GLY A 263 5.89 28.24 20.41
N LYS A 264 4.57 28.42 20.56
CA LYS A 264 3.97 29.75 20.71
C LYS A 264 4.00 30.20 22.16
N VAL A 265 4.15 31.51 22.37
CA VAL A 265 4.06 32.13 23.70
C VAL A 265 2.61 32.05 24.19
N VAL A 266 2.37 31.34 25.28
CA VAL A 266 1.04 31.12 25.87
C VAL A 266 1.02 31.63 27.31
N LYS A 267 -0.04 32.34 27.71
CA LYS A 267 -0.19 32.85 29.09
C LYS A 267 -0.51 31.72 30.07
N ASN A 268 0.08 31.77 31.27
CA ASN A 268 -0.17 30.81 32.35
C ASN A 268 -1.66 30.65 32.68
N SER A 269 -2.05 29.44 33.10
CA SER A 269 -3.40 29.17 33.59
C SER A 269 -3.55 29.66 35.04
N SER A 270 -4.73 30.18 35.37
CA SER A 270 -5.09 30.61 36.73
C SER A 270 -6.41 29.98 37.18
N LYS A 271 -6.76 30.15 38.48
CA LYS A 271 -8.03 29.69 39.05
C LYS A 271 -9.28 30.29 38.35
N TYR A 272 -9.12 31.38 37.62
CA TYR A 272 -10.19 32.06 36.87
C TYR A 272 -10.27 31.64 35.39
N THR A 273 -9.41 30.72 34.93
CA THR A 273 -9.39 30.25 33.53
C THR A 273 -10.73 29.61 33.16
N GLY A 274 -11.39 30.14 32.13
CA GLY A 274 -12.68 29.65 31.64
C GLY A 274 -13.90 30.06 32.46
N ARG A 275 -13.75 30.93 33.47
CA ARG A 275 -14.87 31.47 34.24
C ARG A 275 -15.51 32.65 33.50
N LYS A 276 -16.85 32.66 33.41
CA LYS A 276 -17.61 33.80 32.87
C LYS A 276 -17.36 35.02 33.77
N ARG A 277 -16.93 36.14 33.19
CA ARG A 277 -16.80 37.41 33.91
C ARG A 277 -18.19 38.04 34.00
N ASN A 278 -18.58 38.50 35.18
CA ASN A 278 -19.79 39.30 35.30
C ASN A 278 -19.53 40.65 34.64
N ILE A 279 -20.47 41.08 33.82
CA ILE A 279 -20.45 42.42 33.22
C ILE A 279 -20.83 43.36 34.36
N ALA A 280 -19.89 44.19 34.81
CA ALA A 280 -20.21 45.33 35.65
C ALA A 280 -20.75 46.41 34.69
N PHE A 281 -22.03 46.73 34.84
CA PHE A 281 -22.59 47.96 34.29
C PHE A 281 -22.20 49.11 35.22
#